data_AF-A0A661AY11-F1
#
_entry.id   AF-A0A661AY11-F1
#
_cell.length_a   1.000
_cell.length_b   1.000
_cell.length_c   1.000
_cell.angle_alpha   90.00
_cell.angle_beta   90.00
_cell.angle_gamma   90.00
#
_symmetry.space_group_name_H-M   'P 1'
#
loop_
_entity.id
_entity.type
_entity.pdbx_description
1 polymer ?
#
loop_
_entity_poly.entity_id
_entity_poly.type
_entity_poly.pdbx_seq_one_letter_code
_entity_poly.pdbx_strand_id
1 'polypeptide(L)' 'MKQHLFIAIIFCVVFSAGAMELVGSYSGFTNTQKCVPNGDYLYLLDRFTLYVFDISTPSSPAKVDSIVFSG' A
#
# COMPACT_ATOMS: atom_id res chain seq x y z
N MET A 1 -25.71 -10.81 30.62
CA MET A 1 -24.73 -11.42 29.68
C MET A 1 -24.69 -10.74 28.31
N LYS A 2 -25.82 -10.35 27.70
CA LYS A 2 -25.84 -9.75 26.35
C LYS A 2 -25.26 -8.32 26.27
N GLN A 3 -25.37 -7.51 27.33
CA GLN A 3 -24.83 -6.14 27.36
C GLN A 3 -23.30 -6.08 27.43
N HIS A 4 -22.66 -6.93 28.24
CA HIS A 4 -21.19 -7.04 28.27
C HIS A 4 -20.63 -7.57 26.95
N LEU A 5 -21.38 -8.46 26.27
CA LEU A 5 -21.02 -8.98 24.95
C LEU A 5 -21.07 -7.88 23.87
N PHE A 6 -22.08 -7.01 23.90
CA PHE A 6 -22.21 -5.88 22.97
C PHE A 6 -21.08 -4.85 23.14
N ILE A 7 -20.73 -4.50 24.38
CA ILE A 7 -19.64 -3.56 24.67
C ILE A 7 -18.28 -4.15 24.24
N ALA A 8 -18.05 -5.45 24.46
CA ALA A 8 -16.83 -6.12 24.02
C ALA A 8 -16.70 -6.18 22.48
N ILE A 9 -17.81 -6.42 21.76
CA ILE A 9 -17.82 -6.42 20.29
C ILE A 9 -17.53 -5.01 19.75
N ILE A 10 -18.15 -3.97 20.29
CA ILE A 10 -17.91 -2.59 19.87
C ILE A 10 -16.44 -2.20 20.12
N PHE A 11 -15.89 -2.54 21.28
CA PHE A 11 -14.48 -2.26 21.60
C PHE A 11 -13.50 -3.01 20.69
N CYS A 12 -13.81 -4.26 20.32
CA CYS A 12 -12.98 -5.05 19.41
C CYS A 12 -13.02 -4.53 17.96
N VAL A 13 -14.20 -4.09 17.49
CA VAL A 13 -14.37 -3.50 16.14
C VAL A 13 -13.68 -2.14 16.04
N VAL A 14 -13.76 -1.29 17.08
CA VAL A 14 -13.09 0.02 17.12
C VAL A 14 -11.56 -0.12 17.16
N PHE A 15 -11.04 -1.16 17.81
CA PHE A 15 -9.60 -1.44 17.85
C PHE A 15 -9.03 -1.95 16.52
N SER A 16 -9.81 -2.75 15.78
CA SER A 16 -9.45 -3.20 14.42
C SER A 16 -9.36 -2.04 13.43
N ALA A 17 -10.27 -1.06 13.52
CA ALA A 17 -10.28 0.12 12.65
C ALA A 17 -9.05 1.04 12.81
N GLY A 18 -8.26 0.87 13.88
CA GLY A 18 -7.00 1.59 14.08
C GLY A 18 -5.75 0.78 13.74
N ALA A 19 -5.88 -0.51 13.47
CA ALA A 19 -4.75 -1.35 13.10
C ALA A 19 -4.42 -1.16 11.61
N MET A 20 -3.16 -0.88 11.30
CA MET A 20 -2.68 -0.89 9.92
C MET A 20 -2.81 -2.29 9.35
N GLU A 21 -3.57 -2.44 8.25
CA GLU A 21 -3.72 -3.70 7.52
C GLU A 21 -2.91 -3.64 6.21
N LEU A 22 -2.13 -4.69 5.94
CA LEU A 22 -1.49 -4.86 4.65
C LEU A 22 -2.52 -5.38 3.64
N VAL A 23 -3.11 -4.47 2.87
CA VAL A 23 -4.17 -4.80 1.88
C VAL A 23 -3.63 -5.24 0.52
N GLY A 24 -2.39 -4.87 0.18
CA GLY A 24 -1.76 -5.18 -1.11
C GLY A 24 -0.25 -5.05 -1.05
N SER A 25 0.45 -5.73 -1.97
CA SER A 25 1.90 -5.63 -2.11
C SER A 25 2.35 -5.87 -3.55
N TYR A 26 3.45 -5.25 -3.95
CA TYR A 26 4.11 -5.48 -5.23
C TYR A 26 5.61 -5.67 -4.97
N SER A 27 6.16 -6.81 -5.40
CA SER A 27 7.54 -7.21 -5.14
C SER A 27 8.38 -7.28 -6.42
N GLY A 28 9.69 -7.58 -6.30
CA GLY A 28 10.59 -7.74 -7.44
C GLY A 28 11.65 -6.64 -7.61
N PHE A 29 11.78 -5.72 -6.65
CA PHE A 29 12.80 -4.67 -6.64
C PHE A 29 13.95 -5.07 -5.72
N THR A 30 15.17 -4.74 -6.11
CA THR A 30 16.38 -5.13 -5.37
C THR A 30 17.19 -3.94 -4.85
N ASN A 31 16.95 -2.73 -5.38
CA ASN A 31 17.65 -1.52 -5.01
C ASN A 31 16.70 -0.31 -5.05
N THR A 32 15.58 -0.43 -4.34
CA THR A 32 14.61 0.65 -4.20
C THR A 32 15.24 1.81 -3.45
N GLN A 33 15.37 2.95 -4.13
CA GLN A 33 15.97 4.17 -3.59
C GLN A 33 14.92 5.14 -3.05
N LYS A 34 13.77 5.24 -3.74
CA LYS A 34 12.71 6.18 -3.37
C LYS A 34 11.33 5.68 -3.82
N CYS A 35 10.32 5.93 -2.99
CA CYS A 35 8.91 5.71 -3.30
C CYS A 35 8.13 6.97 -2.93
N VAL A 36 7.34 7.53 -3.85
CA VAL A 36 6.55 8.75 -3.60
C VAL A 36 5.13 8.58 -4.17
N PRO A 37 4.08 8.62 -3.33
CA PRO A 37 2.71 8.64 -3.80
C PRO A 37 2.32 10.03 -4.29
N ASN A 38 1.43 10.10 -5.29
CA ASN A 38 0.80 11.32 -5.79
C ASN A 38 -0.58 10.99 -6.37
N GLY A 39 -1.65 11.27 -5.60
CA GLY A 39 -3.00 10.85 -5.96
C GLY A 39 -3.10 9.34 -6.09
N ASP A 40 -3.67 8.87 -7.20
CA ASP A 40 -3.84 7.45 -7.51
C ASP A 40 -2.57 6.78 -8.07
N TYR A 41 -1.43 7.47 -8.05
CA TYR A 41 -0.17 6.95 -8.59
C TYR A 41 0.94 6.86 -7.54
N LEU A 42 1.80 5.85 -7.69
CA LEU A 42 3.04 5.69 -6.93
C LEU A 42 4.23 5.68 -7.89
N TYR A 43 5.23 6.52 -7.59
CA TYR A 43 6.49 6.60 -8.31
C TYR A 43 7.58 5.90 -7.50
N LEU A 44 8.17 4.84 -8.05
CA LEU A 44 9.21 4.06 -7.40
C LEU A 44 10.50 4.11 -8.23
N LEU A 45 11.58 4.57 -7.63
CA LEU A 45 12.92 4.55 -8.23
C LEU A 45 13.70 3.34 -7.72
N ASP A 46 14.07 2.45 -8.63
CA ASP A 46 14.90 1.26 -8.37
C ASP A 46 16.15 1.33 -9.25
N ARG A 47 17.28 1.66 -8.63
CA ARG A 47 18.58 1.93 -9.27
C ARG A 47 18.53 2.97 -10.41
N PHE A 48 18.19 2.52 -11.62
CA PHE A 48 18.12 3.34 -12.84
C PHE A 48 16.75 3.30 -13.51
N THR A 49 15.77 2.63 -12.91
CA THR A 49 14.42 2.52 -13.46
C THR A 49 13.45 3.25 -12.57
N LEU A 50 12.72 4.21 -13.14
CA LEU A 50 11.55 4.79 -12.50
C LEU A 50 10.32 4.02 -12.97
N TYR A 51 9.65 3.37 -12.02
CA TYR A 51 8.40 2.67 -12.22
C TYR A 51 7.23 3.56 -11.79
N VAL A 52 6.14 3.49 -12.55
CA VAL A 52 4.86 4.14 -12.21
C VAL A 52 3.83 3.06 -11.94
N PHE A 53 3.17 3.15 -10.80
CA PHE A 53 2.07 2.25 -10.42
C PHE A 53 0.78 3.03 -10.30
N ASP A 54 -0.31 2.44 -10.79
CA ASP A 54 -1.67 2.76 -10.38
C ASP A 54 -1.96 2.09 -9.04
N ILE A 55 -2.37 2.89 -8.06
CA ILE A 55 -2.72 2.50 -6.69
C ILE A 55 -4.16 2.90 -6.33
N SER A 56 -5.01 3.19 -7.33
CA SER A 56 -6.44 3.53 -7.15
C SER A 56 -7.22 2.41 -6.44
N THR A 57 -6.79 1.16 -6.61
CA THR A 57 -7.27 0.00 -5.85
C THR A 57 -6.16 -0.48 -4.90
N PRO A 58 -6.18 -0.11 -3.61
CA PRO A 58 -5.08 -0.39 -2.67
C PRO A 58 -4.70 -1.86 -2.55
N SER A 59 -5.67 -2.77 -2.72
CA SER A 59 -5.45 -4.22 -2.66
C SER A 59 -4.85 -4.81 -3.93
N SER A 60 -4.80 -4.05 -5.02
CA SER A 60 -4.31 -4.50 -6.32
C SER A 60 -3.51 -3.40 -7.04
N PRO A 61 -2.34 -3.00 -6.49
CA PRO A 61 -1.46 -2.06 -7.18
C PRO A 61 -0.98 -2.66 -8.51
N ALA A 62 -0.95 -1.84 -9.56
CA ALA A 62 -0.57 -2.29 -10.91
C ALA A 62 0.53 -1.41 -11.49
N LYS A 63 1.62 -2.01 -12.00
CA LYS A 63 2.64 -1.27 -12.75
C LYS A 63 2.06 -0.85 -14.10
N VAL A 64 1.95 0.45 -14.34
CA VAL A 64 1.37 1.01 -15.58
C VAL A 64 2.42 1.56 -16.54
N ASP A 65 3.59 1.96 -16.04
CA ASP A 65 4.67 2.47 -16.89
C ASP A 65 6.06 2.28 -16.25
N SER A 66 7.11 2.43 -17.05
CA SER A 66 8.49 2.49 -16.60
C SER A 66 9.40 3.21 -17.58
N ILE A 67 10.33 4.01 -17.05
CA ILE A 67 11.42 4.61 -17.83
C ILE A 67 12.78 4.21 -17.24
N VAL A 68 13.70 3.79 -18.12
CA VAL A 68 15.07 3.42 -17.77
C VAL A 68 15.98 4.61 -18.10
N PHE A 69 16.76 5.05 -17.11
CA PHE A 69 17.81 6.03 -17.31
C PHE A 69 19.12 5.33 -17.66
N SER A 70 19.86 5.87 -18.63
CA SER A 70 21.27 5.53 -18.78
C SER A 70 22.01 6.13 -17.59
N GLY A 71 22.43 5.28 -16.65
CA GLY A 71 23.26 5.68 -15.51
C GLY A 71 24.64 6.19 -15.91
#